data_AF-A0A4R6THA3-F1
#
_entry.id   AF-A0A4R6THA3-F1
#
_cell.length_a   1.000
_cell.length_b   1.000
_cell.length_c   1.000
_cell.angle_alpha   90.00
_cell.angle_beta   90.00
_cell.angle_gamma   90.00
#
_symmetry.space_group_name_H-M   'P 1'
#
loop_
_entity.id
_entity.type
_entity.pdbx_description
1 polymer ?
#
loop_
_entity_poly.entity_id
_entity_poly.type
_entity_poly.pdbx_seq_one_letter_code
_entity_poly.pdbx_strand_id
1 'polypeptide(L)' 'MNPLNVTGKAFCDEIGISYNGQIMQSLRELKLVNFFKVGKKYLYHYEDIKIVNELLRKGEISIKTNNGYYITLNNESLVS' A
#
# COMPACT_ATOMS: atom_id res chain seq x y z
N MET A 1 11.61 0.19 18.66
CA MET A 1 10.61 -0.88 18.51
C MET A 1 9.54 -0.35 17.57
N ASN A 2 9.29 -1.05 16.47
CA ASN A 2 8.25 -0.61 15.52
C ASN A 2 6.87 -0.98 16.08
N PRO A 3 5.83 -0.17 15.82
CA PRO A 3 4.48 -0.51 16.25
C PRO A 3 3.99 -1.75 15.52
N LEU A 4 3.10 -2.53 16.14
CA LEU A 4 2.49 -3.68 15.47
C LEU A 4 1.63 -3.24 14.27
N ASN A 5 0.95 -2.09 14.43
CA ASN A 5 0.05 -1.56 13.44
C ASN A 5 0.21 -0.04 13.29
N VAL A 6 -0.02 0.45 12.08
CA VAL A 6 0.09 1.85 11.72
C VAL A 6 -1.21 2.38 11.10
N THR A 7 -1.40 3.69 11.17
CA THR A 7 -2.46 4.35 10.40
C THR A 7 -2.11 4.36 8.92
N GLY A 8 -3.10 4.53 8.04
CA GLY A 8 -2.86 4.66 6.60
C GLY A 8 -1.92 5.82 6.24
N LYS A 9 -1.94 6.91 7.01
CA LYS A 9 -1.01 8.02 6.82
C LYS A 9 0.44 7.59 7.12
N ALA A 10 0.66 7.01 8.29
CA ALA A 10 1.98 6.52 8.68
C ALA A 10 2.49 5.44 7.72
N PHE A 11 1.61 4.56 7.22
CA PHE A 11 1.96 3.58 6.20
C PHE A 11 2.51 4.25 4.92
N CYS A 12 1.80 5.25 4.39
CA CYS A 12 2.24 6.00 3.21
C CYS A 12 3.56 6.76 3.46
N ASP A 13 3.69 7.39 4.63
CA ASP A 13 4.90 8.12 5.01
C ASP A 13 6.13 7.18 5.00
N GLU A 14 6.00 5.95 5.52
CA GLU A 14 7.09 4.96 5.59
C GLU A 14 7.51 4.38 4.23
N ILE A 15 6.57 4.25 3.28
CA ILE A 15 6.91 3.85 1.88
C ILE A 15 7.33 5.06 1.02
N GLY A 16 7.42 6.26 1.59
CA GLY A 16 7.92 7.46 0.92
C GLY A 16 6.93 8.12 -0.03
N ILE A 17 5.62 8.01 0.20
CA ILE A 17 4.58 8.60 -0.65
C ILE A 17 3.61 9.47 0.14
N SER A 18 3.02 10.45 -0.53
CA SER A 18 1.94 11.27 0.06
C SER A 18 0.71 10.42 0.35
N TYR A 19 0.17 10.57 1.55
CA TYR A 19 -1.07 9.88 1.94
C TYR A 19 -2.24 10.28 1.04
N ASN A 20 -2.88 9.27 0.45
CA ASN A 20 -4.19 9.40 -0.19
C ASN A 20 -5.05 8.18 0.18
N GLY A 21 -6.31 8.42 0.57
CA GLY A 21 -7.23 7.36 0.97
C GLY A 21 -7.49 6.32 -0.13
N GLN A 22 -7.46 6.74 -1.40
CA GLN A 22 -7.65 5.86 -2.56
C GLN A 22 -6.46 4.92 -2.75
N ILE A 23 -5.23 5.35 -2.46
CA ILE A 23 -4.04 4.46 -2.49
C ILE A 23 -4.21 3.33 -1.50
N MET A 24 -4.52 3.67 -0.24
CA MET A 24 -4.75 2.65 0.79
C MET A 24 -5.96 1.78 0.46
N GLN A 25 -6.97 2.33 -0.21
CA GLN A 25 -8.11 1.56 -0.71
C GLN A 25 -7.68 0.54 -1.76
N SER A 26 -6.95 0.95 -2.79
CA SER A 26 -6.46 0.02 -3.82
C SER A 26 -5.54 -1.06 -3.25
N LEU A 27 -4.67 -0.73 -2.29
CA LEU A 27 -3.84 -1.73 -1.60
C LEU A 27 -4.69 -2.80 -0.90
N ARG A 28 -5.79 -2.42 -0.25
CA ARG A 28 -6.73 -3.37 0.38
C ARG A 28 -7.50 -4.19 -0.65
N GLU A 29 -7.97 -3.56 -1.74
CA GLU A 29 -8.71 -4.22 -2.81
C GLU A 29 -7.86 -5.26 -3.53
N LEU A 30 -6.56 -4.98 -3.72
CA LEU A 30 -5.59 -5.91 -4.28
C LEU A 30 -5.05 -6.93 -3.27
N LYS A 31 -5.51 -6.88 -2.00
CA LYS A 31 -5.05 -7.75 -0.90
C LYS A 31 -3.52 -7.69 -0.67
N LEU A 32 -2.91 -6.54 -0.93
CA LEU A 32 -1.48 -6.30 -0.69
C LEU A 32 -1.16 -5.87 0.75
N VAL A 33 -2.19 -5.58 1.55
CA VAL A 33 -2.07 -5.22 2.96
C VAL A 33 -3.17 -5.90 3.78
N ASN A 34 -2.81 -6.30 4.99
CA ASN A 34 -3.72 -6.70 6.04
C ASN A 34 -4.15 -5.47 6.83
N PHE A 35 -5.42 -5.45 7.23
CA PHE A 35 -5.98 -4.32 7.97
C PHE A 35 -7.11 -4.74 8.89
N PHE A 36 -7.35 -3.92 9.91
CA PHE A 36 -8.55 -3.98 10.74
C PHE A 36 -9.05 -2.58 11.03
N LYS A 37 -10.26 -2.51 11.60
CA LYS A 37 -10.90 -1.25 11.99
C LYS A 37 -10.98 -1.11 13.49
N VAL A 38 -10.70 0.09 13.97
CA VAL A 38 -11.02 0.54 15.34
C VAL A 38 -11.87 1.79 15.22
N GLY A 39 -13.17 1.65 15.49
CA GLY A 39 -14.16 2.67 15.17
C GLY A 39 -14.15 3.02 13.68
N LYS A 40 -13.88 4.29 13.37
CA LYS A 40 -13.79 4.79 11.98
C LYS A 40 -12.38 4.72 11.38
N LYS A 41 -11.37 4.27 12.14
CA LYS A 41 -9.97 4.28 11.72
C LYS A 41 -9.57 2.90 11.18
N TYR A 42 -8.87 2.91 10.05
CA TYR A 42 -8.18 1.74 9.51
C TYR A 42 -6.75 1.68 10.07
N LEU A 43 -6.35 0.50 10.53
CA LEU A 43 -5.00 0.18 10.97
C LEU A 43 -4.44 -0.95 10.10
N TYR A 44 -3.16 -0.86 9.77
CA TYR A 44 -2.45 -1.77 8.87
C TYR A 44 -1.27 -2.39 9.58
N HIS A 45 -0.94 -3.63 9.25
CA HIS A 45 0.21 -4.29 9.87
C HIS A 45 1.49 -3.59 9.41
N TYR A 46 2.39 -3.30 10.35
CA TYR A 46 3.66 -2.64 10.03
C TYR A 46 4.51 -3.47 9.06
N GLU A 47 4.45 -4.80 9.15
CA GLU A 47 5.22 -5.70 8.29
C GLU A 47 4.87 -5.59 6.80
N ASP A 48 3.63 -5.23 6.48
CA ASP A 48 3.17 -5.08 5.09
C ASP A 48 3.83 -3.87 4.39
N ILE A 49 4.36 -2.89 5.15
CA ILE A 49 5.14 -1.77 4.60
C ILE A 49 6.33 -2.30 3.81
N LYS A 50 7.06 -3.28 4.37
CA LYS A 50 8.24 -3.86 3.72
C LYS A 50 7.85 -4.58 2.43
N ILE A 51 6.72 -5.30 2.44
CA ILE A 51 6.21 -6.04 1.29
C ILE A 51 5.85 -5.05 0.17
N VAL A 52 5.02 -4.05 0.47
CA VAL A 52 4.59 -3.03 -0.51
C VAL A 52 5.78 -2.24 -1.05
N ASN A 53 6.74 -1.88 -0.20
CA ASN A 53 7.94 -1.15 -0.63
C ASN A 53 8.80 -2.00 -1.59
N GLU A 54 8.97 -3.29 -1.32
CA GLU A 54 9.67 -4.18 -2.26
C GLU A 54 8.94 -4.32 -3.60
N LEU A 55 7.61 -4.43 -3.60
CA LEU A 55 6.81 -4.49 -4.83
C LEU A 55 6.94 -3.21 -5.67
N LEU A 56 6.93 -2.04 -5.01
CA LEU A 56 7.15 -0.75 -5.66
C LEU A 56 8.57 -0.65 -6.23
N ARG A 57 9.58 -1.02 -5.42
CA ARG A 57 11.00 -0.97 -5.79
C ARG A 57 11.32 -1.86 -6.99
N LYS A 58 10.69 -3.03 -7.08
CA LYS A 58 10.84 -3.96 -8.21
C LYS A 58 10.00 -3.58 -9.42
N GLY A 59 9.10 -2.60 -9.30
CA GLY A 59 8.17 -2.26 -10.36
C GLY A 59 7.07 -3.30 -10.58
N GLU A 60 6.84 -4.22 -9.64
CA GLU A 60 5.75 -5.20 -9.70
C GLU A 60 4.39 -4.52 -9.50
N ILE A 61 4.38 -3.39 -8.77
CA ILE A 61 3.21 -2.51 -8.66
C ILE A 61 3.59 -1.07 -8.96
N SER A 62 2.60 -0.26 -9.34
CA SER A 62 2.78 1.17 -9.60
C SER A 62 1.63 2.00 -9.08
N ILE A 63 1.92 3.25 -8.75
CA ILE A 63 0.92 4.25 -8.36
C ILE A 63 0.58 5.07 -9.60
N LYS A 64 -0.68 5.09 -10.01
CA LYS A 64 -1.17 5.87 -11.15
C LYS A 64 -2.17 6.93 -10.70
N THR A 65 -2.29 8.00 -11.47
CA THR A 65 -3.08 9.21 -11.13
C THR A 65 -4.22 9.54 -12.10
N ASN A 66 -4.63 8.60 -12.96
CA ASN A 66 -5.70 8.85 -13.93
C ASN A 66 -7.09 8.79 -13.26
N ASN A 67 -7.78 9.93 -13.14
CA ASN A 67 -9.06 10.09 -12.43
C ASN A 67 -9.01 9.74 -10.92
N GLY A 68 -7.87 9.98 -10.28
CA GLY A 68 -7.63 9.67 -8.86
C GLY A 68 -6.40 8.80 -8.69
N TYR A 69 -6.08 8.45 -7.44
CA TYR A 69 -4.90 7.65 -7.12
C TYR A 69 -5.27 6.17 -6.97
N TYR A 70 -4.55 5.28 -7.65
CA TYR A 70 -4.75 3.84 -7.51
C TYR A 70 -3.45 3.06 -7.71
N ILE A 71 -3.43 1.83 -7.20
CA ILE A 71 -2.35 0.87 -7.41
C ILE A 71 -2.69 -0.02 -8.59
N THR A 72 -1.73 -0.24 -9.50
CA THR A 72 -1.81 -1.28 -10.54
C THR A 72 -0.78 -2.36 -10.29
N LEU A 73 -1.14 -3.60 -10.61
CA LEU A 73 -0.18 -4.68 -10.79
C LEU A 73 0.42 -4.56 -12.18
N ASN A 74 1.74 -4.66 -12.29
CA ASN A 74 2.43 -4.66 -13.56
C ASN A 74 2.70 -6.12 -13.94
N ASN A 75 2.05 -6.60 -14.99
CA ASN A 75 2.22 -7.97 -15.48
C ASN A 75 3.53 -8.12 -16.29
N GLU A 76 4.69 -7.87 -15.68
CA GLU A 76 6.00 -8.02 -16.35
C GLU A 76 6.75 -9.31 -15.99
N SER A 77 6.08 -10.30 -15.39
CA SER A 77 6.72 -11.58 -15.02
C SER A 77 6.33 -12.79 -15.89
N LEU A 78 5.78 -12.59 -17.10
CA LEU A 78 5.44 -13.70 -18.02
C LEU A 78 5.74 -13.40 -19.50
N VAL A 79 6.83 -12.68 -19.81
CA VAL A 79 7.49 -12.79 -21.14
C VAL A 79 8.99 -12.58 -20.96
N SER A 80 9.70 -13.65 -20.62
CA SER A 80 11.15 -13.77 -20.79
C SER A 80 11.50 -15.22 -21.10
#